data_AF-A0A7K6PFA3-F1
#
_entry.id   AF-A0A7K6PFA3-F1
#
_cell.length_a   1.000
_cell.length_b   1.000
_cell.length_c   1.000
_cell.angle_alpha   90.00
_cell.angle_beta   90.00
_cell.angle_gamma   90.00
#
_symmetry.space_group_name_H-M   'P 1'
#
loop_
_entity.id
_entity.type
_entity.pdbx_description
1 polymer ?
#
loop_
_entity_poly.entity_id
_entity_poly.type
_entity_poly.pdbx_seq_one_letter_code
_entity_poly.pdbx_strand_id
1 'polypeptide(L)'
;GRVYYFNHLTNASQWERPTGAGPRGEPGRVRCSHLLVKHNQSRRPSSWRQDRITRSKEEALELINGYIQKIKSGEEDFESLASQFSDCSSAKARGDLGAFGRGE
;
A
#
# COMPACT_ATOMS: atom_id res chain seq x y z
N GLY A 1 13.68 -6.34 -24.27
CA GLY A 1 13.00 -6.12 -22.98
C GLY A 1 11.81 -7.04 -22.87
N ARG A 2 11.47 -7.53 -21.68
CA ARG A 2 10.30 -8.39 -21.45
C ARG A 2 9.03 -7.53 -21.39
N VAL A 3 7.96 -7.94 -22.06
CA VAL A 3 6.66 -7.24 -22.03
C VAL A 3 6.05 -7.37 -20.63
N TYR A 4 5.45 -6.30 -20.13
CA TYR A 4 4.73 -6.25 -18.85
C TYR A 4 3.44 -5.41 -18.99
N TYR A 5 2.57 -5.48 -17.97
CA TYR A 5 1.34 -4.73 -17.88
C TYR A 5 1.38 -3.78 -16.68
N PHE A 6 0.94 -2.54 -16.88
CA PHE A 6 0.89 -1.51 -15.85
C PHE A 6 -0.53 -0.94 -15.72
N ASN A 7 -1.02 -0.87 -14.48
CA ASN A 7 -2.31 -0.24 -14.17
C ASN A 7 -2.07 1.20 -13.67
N HIS A 8 -2.45 2.19 -14.47
CA HIS A 8 -2.27 3.61 -14.12
C HIS A 8 -3.15 4.10 -12.94
N LEU A 9 -4.17 3.34 -12.53
CA LEU A 9 -5.02 3.68 -11.39
C LEU A 9 -4.45 3.15 -10.08
N THR A 10 -3.94 1.92 -10.07
CA THR A 10 -3.41 1.26 -8.86
C THR A 10 -1.88 1.28 -8.76
N ASN A 11 -1.20 1.73 -9.81
CA ASN A 11 0.26 1.64 -10.00
C ASN A 11 0.81 0.21 -9.90
N ALA A 12 -0.04 -0.80 -10.09
CA ALA A 12 0.39 -2.19 -10.09
C ALA A 12 1.09 -2.56 -11.40
N SER A 13 2.24 -3.24 -11.27
CA SER A 13 2.97 -3.84 -12.39
C SER A 13 3.00 -5.35 -12.25
N GLN A 14 2.73 -6.06 -13.35
CA GLN A 14 2.71 -7.53 -13.43
C GLN A 14 3.17 -8.05 -14.80
N TRP A 15 3.66 -9.30 -14.85
CA TRP A 15 4.10 -9.95 -16.10
C TRP A 15 2.94 -10.63 -16.82
N GLU A 16 1.99 -11.17 -16.07
CA GLU A 16 0.82 -11.88 -16.56
C GLU A 16 -0.17 -10.88 -17.14
N ARG A 17 -0.73 -11.18 -18.32
CA ARG A 17 -1.76 -10.35 -18.93
C ARG A 17 -2.98 -10.30 -18.01
N PRO A 18 -3.46 -9.12 -17.59
CA PRO A 18 -4.68 -9.03 -16.82
C PRO A 18 -5.86 -9.49 -17.68
N THR A 19 -6.63 -10.45 -17.19
CA THR A 19 -7.86 -10.92 -17.84
C THR A 19 -8.99 -9.94 -17.58
N GLY A 20 -9.54 -9.35 -18.65
CA GLY A 20 -10.52 -8.28 -18.56
C GLY A 20 -11.94 -8.76 -18.25
N ALA A 21 -12.33 -8.65 -16.99
CA ALA A 21 -13.60 -8.09 -16.54
C ALA A 21 -13.50 -7.97 -15.01
N GLY A 22 -12.94 -6.85 -14.53
CA GLY A 22 -13.37 -6.39 -13.21
C GLY A 22 -14.91 -6.32 -13.20
N PRO A 23 -15.57 -6.40 -12.04
CA PRO A 23 -17.04 -6.34 -11.96
C PRO A 23 -17.58 -5.26 -12.90
N ARG A 24 -18.66 -5.57 -13.64
CA ARG A 24 -19.34 -4.61 -14.52
C ARG A 24 -19.85 -3.46 -13.65
N GLY A 25 -19.06 -2.41 -13.52
CA GLY A 25 -19.26 -1.33 -12.57
C GLY A 25 -18.29 -1.41 -11.38
N GLU A 26 -17.79 -0.26 -10.95
CA GLU A 26 -17.00 -0.19 -9.72
C GLU A 26 -17.86 -0.66 -8.54
N PRO A 27 -17.33 -1.54 -7.66
CA PRO A 27 -18.09 -2.03 -6.53
C PRO A 27 -18.52 -0.85 -5.64
N GLY A 28 -19.79 -0.83 -5.24
CA GLY A 28 -20.34 0.25 -4.41
C GLY A 28 -19.64 0.39 -3.06
N ARG A 29 -19.03 -0.70 -2.55
CA ARG A 29 -18.16 -0.72 -1.38
C ARG A 29 -17.02 -1.71 -1.56
N VAL A 30 -15.87 -1.40 -0.99
CA VAL A 30 -14.69 -2.27 -0.94
C VAL A 30 -14.19 -2.37 0.49
N ARG A 31 -13.51 -3.46 0.83
CA ARG A 31 -12.70 -3.55 2.04
C ARG A 31 -11.24 -3.61 1.62
N CYS A 32 -10.41 -2.74 2.20
CA CYS A 32 -9.00 -2.68 1.89
C CYS A 32 -8.17 -2.71 3.16
N SER A 33 -6.99 -3.29 3.04
CA SER A 33 -5.90 -3.08 3.99
C SER A 33 -4.83 -2.21 3.33
N HIS A 34 -4.10 -1.43 4.11
CA HIS A 34 -2.99 -0.64 3.58
C HIS A 34 -1.73 -0.69 4.45
N LEU A 35 -0.59 -0.40 3.81
CA LEU A 35 0.69 -0.16 4.48
C LEU A 35 1.14 1.24 4.07
N LEU A 36 0.97 2.20 4.97
CA LEU A 36 1.40 3.58 4.78
C LEU A 36 2.83 3.80 5.28
N VAL A 37 3.71 4.37 4.44
CA VAL A 37 4.99 4.95 4.88
C VAL A 37 4.91 6.46 4.68
N LYS A 38 5.02 7.22 5.77
CA LYS A 38 5.04 8.69 5.73
C LYS A 38 6.44 9.21 5.45
N HIS A 39 6.51 10.48 5.09
CA HIS A 39 7.74 11.24 4.87
C HIS A 39 7.62 12.65 5.46
N ASN A 40 8.70 13.42 5.45
CA ASN A 40 8.80 14.76 6.02
C ASN A 40 7.81 15.79 5.42
N GLN A 41 7.32 15.56 4.20
CA GLN A 41 6.31 16.40 3.54
C GLN A 41 4.87 15.84 3.70
N SER A 42 4.66 14.78 4.47
CA SER A 42 3.31 14.30 4.79
C SER A 42 2.54 15.35 5.59
N ARG A 43 1.22 15.49 5.37
CA ARG A 43 0.36 16.46 6.09
C ARG A 43 0.54 16.43 7.61
N ARG A 44 0.76 15.23 8.17
CA ARG A 44 1.11 15.00 9.58
C ARG A 44 2.32 14.07 9.63
N PRO A 45 3.57 14.60 9.67
CA PRO A 45 4.81 13.82 9.65
C PRO A 45 5.13 13.24 11.04
N SER A 46 4.20 12.43 11.55
CA SER A 46 4.23 11.80 12.87
C SER A 46 3.35 10.54 12.84
N SER A 47 3.73 9.49 13.54
CA SER A 47 2.96 8.24 13.68
C SER A 47 3.18 7.61 15.04
N TRP A 48 2.48 6.52 15.33
CA TRP A 48 2.69 5.72 16.54
C TRP A 48 4.10 5.10 16.62
N ARG A 49 4.81 5.00 15.48
CA ARG A 49 6.16 4.46 15.40
C ARG A 49 7.23 5.50 15.67
N GLN A 50 6.93 6.76 15.34
CA GLN A 50 7.90 7.84 15.36
C GLN A 50 7.19 9.19 15.51
N ASP A 51 7.45 9.88 16.62
CA ASP A 51 6.85 11.18 16.92
C ASP A 51 7.12 12.23 15.84
N ARG A 52 8.33 12.23 15.26
CA ARG A 52 8.74 13.13 14.17
C ARG A 52 9.37 12.36 13.03
N ILE A 53 8.68 12.28 11.90
CA ILE A 53 9.13 11.59 10.70
C ILE A 53 9.98 12.55 9.86
N THR A 54 11.25 12.19 9.67
CA THR A 54 12.25 13.03 8.98
C THR A 54 12.65 12.52 7.61
N ARG A 55 12.33 11.25 7.29
CA ARG A 55 12.69 10.63 6.01
C ARG A 55 12.13 11.38 4.81
N SER A 56 12.87 11.43 3.71
CA SER A 56 12.45 12.07 2.47
C SER A 56 11.34 11.29 1.77
N LYS A 57 10.75 11.89 0.74
CA LYS A 57 9.75 11.21 -0.09
C LYS A 57 10.38 10.04 -0.86
N GLU A 58 11.64 10.21 -1.26
CA GLU A 58 12.44 9.23 -2.00
C GLU A 58 12.75 8.03 -1.11
N GLU A 59 13.21 8.25 0.12
CA GLU A 59 13.44 7.18 1.10
C GLU A 59 12.15 6.43 1.44
N ALA A 60 11.01 7.14 1.56
CA ALA A 60 9.72 6.51 1.77
C ALA A 60 9.29 5.63 0.59
N LEU A 61 9.57 6.07 -0.65
CA LEU A 61 9.31 5.30 -1.86
C LEU A 61 10.20 4.06 -1.95
N GLU A 62 11.48 4.17 -1.58
CA GLU A 62 12.41 3.04 -1.49
C GLU A 62 11.92 1.98 -0.49
N LEU A 63 11.48 2.41 0.71
CA LEU A 63 10.91 1.50 1.71
C LEU A 63 9.65 0.79 1.17
N ILE A 64 8.73 1.52 0.55
CA ILE A 64 7.52 0.94 -0.05
C ILE A 64 7.87 -0.08 -1.13
N ASN A 65 8.82 0.23 -2.01
CA ASN A 65 9.28 -0.71 -3.03
C ASN A 65 9.91 -1.95 -2.41
N GLY A 66 10.71 -1.80 -1.36
CA GLY A 66 11.28 -2.91 -0.60
C GLY A 66 10.21 -3.84 -0.02
N TYR A 67 9.17 -3.28 0.61
CA TYR A 67 8.04 -4.08 1.11
C TYR A 67 7.28 -4.79 -0.01
N ILE A 68 7.03 -4.12 -1.14
CA ILE A 68 6.39 -4.75 -2.30
C ILE A 68 7.20 -5.94 -2.80
N GLN A 69 8.54 -5.84 -2.84
CA GLN A 69 9.39 -6.96 -3.26
C GLN A 69 9.29 -8.14 -2.28
N LYS A 70 9.37 -7.89 -0.97
CA LYS A 70 9.24 -8.94 0.05
C LYS A 70 7.88 -9.66 0.00
N ILE A 71 6.81 -8.92 -0.25
CA ILE A 71 5.47 -9.50 -0.41
C ILE A 71 5.39 -10.33 -1.68
N LYS A 72 5.89 -9.81 -2.81
CA LYS A 72 5.86 -10.51 -4.09
C LYS A 72 6.76 -11.75 -4.14
N SER A 73 7.87 -11.74 -3.41
CA SER A 73 8.76 -12.90 -3.28
C SER A 73 8.21 -13.97 -2.32
N GLY A 74 7.23 -13.62 -1.49
CA GLY A 74 6.71 -14.49 -0.42
C GLY A 74 7.63 -14.57 0.80
N GLU A 75 8.60 -13.67 0.95
CA GLU A 75 9.47 -13.59 2.13
C GLU A 75 8.69 -13.12 3.37
N GLU A 76 7.75 -12.19 3.18
CA GLU A 76 6.94 -11.61 4.25
C GLU A 76 5.49 -11.44 3.79
N ASP A 77 4.54 -11.69 4.69
CA ASP A 77 3.12 -11.43 4.45
C ASP A 77 2.79 -9.94 4.57
N PHE A 78 1.78 -9.50 3.81
CA PHE A 78 1.34 -8.10 3.82
C PHE A 78 0.93 -7.65 5.23
N GLU A 79 0.16 -8.47 5.94
CA GLU A 79 -0.35 -8.20 7.29
C GLU A 79 0.78 -8.01 8.30
N SER A 80 1.85 -8.80 8.17
CA SER A 80 3.03 -8.74 9.04
C SER A 80 3.77 -7.42 8.84
N LEU A 81 4.01 -7.02 7.59
CA LEU A 81 4.66 -5.75 7.29
C LEU A 81 3.78 -4.55 7.65
N ALA A 82 2.47 -4.62 7.41
CA ALA A 82 1.53 -3.56 7.75
C ALA A 82 1.48 -3.34 9.28
N SER A 83 1.46 -4.41 10.06
CA SER A 83 1.44 -4.33 11.53
C SER A 83 2.71 -3.72 12.11
N GLN A 84 3.87 -4.02 11.53
CA GLN A 84 5.16 -3.60 12.06
C GLN A 84 5.59 -2.22 11.56
N PHE A 85 5.33 -1.92 10.28
CA PHE A 85 5.98 -0.81 9.59
C PHE A 85 5.03 0.31 9.16
N SER A 86 3.70 0.12 9.21
CA SER A 86 2.79 1.17 8.77
C SER A 86 2.74 2.36 9.73
N ASP A 87 2.87 3.57 9.21
CA ASP A 87 2.69 4.85 9.90
C ASP A 87 1.21 5.25 10.08
N CYS A 88 0.26 4.37 9.75
CA CYS A 88 -1.16 4.54 10.03
C CYS A 88 -1.55 3.81 11.32
N SER A 89 -2.57 4.30 12.01
CA SER A 89 -3.12 3.63 13.21
C SER A 89 -3.82 2.31 12.89
N SER A 90 -4.14 2.03 11.62
CA SER A 90 -4.64 0.73 11.14
C SER A 90 -3.62 -0.40 11.28
N ALA A 91 -2.34 -0.10 11.53
CA ALA A 91 -1.30 -1.11 11.81
C ALA A 91 -1.73 -2.10 12.90
N LYS A 92 -2.43 -1.63 13.96
CA LYS A 92 -2.97 -2.49 15.04
C LYS A 92 -3.99 -3.53 14.56
N ALA A 93 -4.60 -3.31 13.41
CA ALA A 93 -5.57 -4.19 12.75
C ALA A 93 -4.98 -4.81 11.48
N ARG A 94 -3.65 -5.03 11.43
CA ARG A 94 -2.94 -5.59 10.27
C ARG A 94 -3.17 -4.78 8.98
N GLY A 95 -3.34 -3.47 9.12
CA GLY A 95 -3.58 -2.54 8.02
C GLY A 95 -5.04 -2.42 7.58
N ASP A 96 -5.97 -3.19 8.15
CA ASP A 96 -7.40 -3.18 7.78
C ASP A 96 -8.04 -1.80 8.02
N LEU A 97 -8.73 -1.31 6.99
CA LEU A 97 -9.49 -0.06 7.00
C LEU A 97 -11.01 -0.32 7.12
N GLY A 98 -11.44 -1.58 7.11
CA GLY A 98 -12.86 -1.93 7.04
C GLY A 98 -13.45 -1.67 5.65
N ALA A 99 -14.78 -1.75 5.57
CA ALA A 99 -15.51 -1.58 4.32
C ALA A 99 -15.97 -0.12 4.12
N PHE A 100 -15.64 0.48 2.98
CA PHE A 100 -15.97 1.87 2.65
C PHE A 100 -16.45 2.00 1.19
N GLY A 101 -17.30 3.00 0.95
CA GLY A 101 -17.72 3.43 -0.38
C GLY A 101 -16.95 4.65 -0.88
N ARG A 102 -17.33 5.16 -2.05
CA ARG A 102 -16.75 6.42 -2.57
C ARG A 102 -17.21 7.61 -1.73
N GLY A 103 -16.26 8.46 -1.33
CA GLY A 103 -16.54 9.68 -0.55
C GLY A 103 -16.36 9.53 0.97
N GLU A 104 -15.95 8.35 1.43
CA GLU A 104 -15.63 8.03 2.83
C GLU A 104 -14.11 7.95 3.06
#